data_AF-A0A838HAA8-F1
#
_entry.id   AF-A0A838HAA8-F1
#
_cell.length_a   1.000
_cell.length_b   1.000
_cell.length_c   1.000
_cell.angle_alpha   90.00
_cell.angle_beta   90.00
_cell.angle_gamma   90.00
#
_symmetry.space_group_name_H-M   'P 1'
#
loop_
_entity.id
_entity.type
_entity.pdbx_description
1 polymer ?
#
loop_
_entity_poly.entity_id
_entity_poly.type
_entity_poly.pdbx_seq_one_letter_code
_entity_poly.pdbx_strand_id
1 'polypeptide(L)'
;FVPLLAHPRTVGDTFHITSDDVVTWNQVAEALAAAAGVEPTIVHVPSDAIAAADPGWGAGLLGDKAHSMVFDNSKLRGVVPGYLATVPFEQGAREIVSWYDADPSRQQVDEQVDAVMDTLVETYRSE
;
A
#
# COMPACT_ATOMS: atom_id res chain seq x y z
N PHE A 1 19.05 3.27 1.62
CA PHE A 1 19.08 3.50 3.08
C PHE A 1 20.37 3.05 3.78
N VAL A 2 21.11 2.05 3.27
CA VAL A 2 22.40 1.59 3.87
C VAL A 2 23.35 2.73 4.31
N PRO A 3 23.47 3.86 3.58
CA PRO A 3 24.30 4.98 4.02
C PRO A 3 23.86 5.68 5.31
N LEU A 4 22.67 5.41 5.84
CA LEU A 4 22.20 5.91 7.13
C LEU A 4 22.77 5.12 8.32
N LEU A 5 23.15 3.86 8.10
CA LEU A 5 23.64 2.99 9.16
C LEU A 5 24.97 3.52 9.69
N ALA A 6 25.04 3.72 11.01
CA ALA A 6 26.21 4.25 11.72
C ALA A 6 26.71 5.63 11.25
N HIS A 7 25.91 6.38 10.48
CA HIS A 7 26.27 7.74 10.10
C HIS A 7 26.16 8.65 11.35
N PRO A 8 27.20 9.40 11.77
CA PRO A 8 27.18 10.15 13.03
C PRO A 8 26.00 11.13 13.18
N ARG A 9 25.60 11.77 12.07
CA ARG A 9 24.42 12.66 11.99
C ARG A 9 23.05 11.97 12.06
N THR A 10 22.97 10.64 12.08
CA THR A 10 21.69 9.89 12.11
C THR A 10 21.38 9.27 13.47
N VAL A 11 22.38 9.19 14.37
CA VAL A 11 22.21 8.59 15.70
C VAL A 11 21.30 9.45 16.56
N GLY A 12 20.23 8.85 17.10
CA GLY A 12 19.26 9.53 17.96
C GLY A 12 18.21 10.34 17.20
N ASP A 13 18.11 10.17 15.87
CA ASP A 13 17.19 10.91 15.03
C ASP A 13 16.28 9.98 14.21
N THR A 14 15.20 10.53 13.66
CA THR A 14 14.17 9.81 12.88
C THR A 14 14.16 10.26 11.43
N PHE A 15 14.05 9.32 10.50
CA PHE A 15 14.00 9.58 9.05
C PHE A 15 12.85 8.81 8.42
N HIS A 16 12.12 9.47 7.52
CA HIS A 16 11.30 8.78 6.54
C HIS A 16 12.19 8.21 5.44
N ILE A 17 11.93 6.97 5.02
CA ILE A 17 12.59 6.33 3.88
C ILE A 17 11.46 5.92 2.93
N THR A 18 11.06 6.85 2.06
CA THR A 18 9.92 6.67 1.15
C THR A 18 10.33 7.05 -0.29
N SER A 19 9.47 6.76 -1.27
CA SER A 19 9.57 7.41 -2.58
C SER A 19 9.02 8.85 -2.51
N ASP A 20 9.21 9.62 -3.59
CA ASP A 20 8.48 10.88 -3.79
C ASP A 20 7.18 10.67 -4.59
N ASP A 21 6.89 9.42 -4.97
CA ASP A 21 5.69 9.09 -5.75
C ASP A 21 4.45 9.26 -4.89
N VAL A 22 3.41 9.87 -5.47
CA VAL A 22 2.10 10.02 -4.84
C VAL A 22 1.12 9.21 -5.68
N VAL A 23 0.61 8.12 -5.09
CA VAL A 23 -0.35 7.22 -5.74
C VAL A 23 -1.69 7.24 -5.01
N THR A 24 -2.77 7.25 -5.77
CA THR A 24 -4.13 7.09 -5.25
C THR A 24 -4.46 5.62 -5.02
N TRP A 25 -5.46 5.33 -4.19
CA TRP A 25 -5.98 3.96 -4.02
C TRP A 25 -6.45 3.33 -5.34
N ASN A 26 -7.02 4.13 -6.26
CA ASN A 26 -7.38 3.64 -7.59
C ASN A 26 -6.16 3.20 -8.39
N GLN A 27 -5.11 4.03 -8.44
CA GLN A 27 -3.87 3.68 -9.14
C GLN A 27 -3.18 2.45 -8.54
N VAL A 28 -3.25 2.27 -7.22
CA VAL A 28 -2.77 1.06 -6.55
C VAL A 28 -3.53 -0.17 -7.03
N ALA A 29 -4.87 -0.11 -7.06
CA ALA A 29 -5.72 -1.20 -7.54
C ALA A 29 -5.50 -1.50 -9.03
N GLU A 30 -5.43 -0.46 -9.86
CA GLU A 30 -5.17 -0.56 -11.30
C GLU A 30 -3.81 -1.20 -11.60
N ALA A 31 -2.74 -0.80 -10.87
CA ALA A 31 -1.41 -1.36 -11.05
C ALA A 31 -1.34 -2.85 -10.68
N LEU A 32 -2.03 -3.25 -9.60
CA LEU A 32 -2.13 -4.66 -9.21
C LEU A 32 -2.95 -5.48 -10.21
N ALA A 33 -4.07 -4.95 -10.70
CA ALA A 33 -4.90 -5.61 -11.70
C ALA A 33 -4.16 -5.79 -13.04
N ALA A 34 -3.47 -4.75 -13.49
CA ALA A 34 -2.61 -4.82 -14.67
C ALA A 34 -1.49 -5.86 -14.51
N ALA A 35 -0.88 -5.95 -13.33
CA ALA A 35 0.13 -6.96 -13.02
C ALA A 35 -0.44 -8.40 -13.03
N ALA A 36 -1.68 -8.56 -12.59
CA ALA A 36 -2.42 -9.83 -12.62
C ALA A 36 -3.06 -10.14 -14.00
N GLY A 37 -2.97 -9.23 -14.97
CA GLY A 37 -3.53 -9.42 -16.31
C GLY A 37 -5.06 -9.35 -16.37
N VAL A 38 -5.70 -8.64 -15.43
CA VAL A 38 -7.16 -8.49 -15.33
C VAL A 38 -7.59 -7.02 -15.40
N GLU A 39 -8.81 -6.77 -15.86
CA GLU A 39 -9.42 -5.44 -15.79
C GLU A 39 -10.11 -5.26 -14.42
N PRO A 40 -9.77 -4.23 -13.63
CA PRO A 40 -10.37 -4.06 -12.31
C PRO A 40 -11.79 -3.51 -12.39
N THR A 41 -12.69 -4.08 -11.59
CA THR A 41 -13.98 -3.43 -11.25
C THR A 41 -13.84 -2.84 -9.84
N ILE A 42 -13.59 -1.54 -9.75
CA ILE A 42 -13.34 -0.86 -8.47
C ILE A 42 -14.66 -0.42 -7.82
N VAL A 43 -14.89 -0.86 -6.58
CA VAL A 43 -16.00 -0.40 -5.74
C VAL A 43 -15.44 0.47 -4.60
N HIS A 44 -15.96 1.68 -4.46
CA HIS A 44 -15.52 2.61 -3.41
C HIS A 44 -16.39 2.46 -2.17
N VAL A 45 -15.77 2.03 -1.06
CA VAL A 45 -16.44 1.85 0.23
C VAL A 45 -15.93 2.91 1.23
N PRO A 46 -16.81 3.64 1.92
CA PRO A 46 -16.41 4.55 3.00
C PRO A 46 -15.66 3.85 4.14
N SER A 47 -14.59 4.46 4.65
CA SER A 47 -13.75 3.83 5.68
C SER A 47 -14.48 3.58 7.01
N ASP A 48 -15.48 4.39 7.34
CA ASP A 48 -16.34 4.21 8.51
C ASP A 48 -17.27 2.99 8.36
N ALA A 49 -17.77 2.73 7.15
CA ALA A 49 -18.52 1.52 6.82
C ALA A 49 -17.64 0.25 6.95
N ILE A 50 -16.40 0.31 6.46
CA ILE A 50 -15.44 -0.80 6.63
C ILE A 50 -15.17 -1.02 8.12
N ALA A 51 -14.94 0.04 8.90
CA ALA A 51 -14.67 -0.09 10.33
C ALA A 51 -15.86 -0.60 11.15
N ALA A 52 -17.10 -0.33 10.69
CA ALA A 52 -18.30 -0.91 11.28
C ALA A 52 -18.44 -2.41 10.99
N ALA A 53 -17.98 -2.86 9.80
CA ALA A 53 -18.03 -4.26 9.40
C ALA A 53 -16.91 -5.10 10.03
N ASP A 54 -15.68 -4.56 10.08
CA ASP A 54 -14.53 -5.19 10.71
C ASP A 54 -13.71 -4.14 11.51
N PRO A 55 -13.78 -4.16 12.86
CA PRO A 55 -13.05 -3.19 13.68
C PRO A 55 -11.52 -3.32 13.59
N GLY A 56 -10.99 -4.51 13.31
CA GLY A 56 -9.55 -4.75 13.20
C GLY A 56 -8.98 -4.13 11.92
N TRP A 57 -9.66 -4.37 10.80
CA TRP A 57 -9.33 -3.73 9.53
C TRP A 57 -9.57 -2.21 9.59
N GLY A 58 -10.70 -1.80 10.17
CA GLY A 58 -11.10 -0.42 10.38
C GLY A 58 -10.07 0.42 11.14
N ALA A 59 -9.48 -0.13 12.20
CA ALA A 59 -8.47 0.58 12.99
C ALA A 59 -7.25 0.98 12.13
N GLY A 60 -6.79 0.08 11.27
CA GLY A 60 -5.67 0.34 10.35
C GLY A 60 -6.02 1.24 9.18
N LEU A 61 -7.30 1.35 8.82
CA LEU A 61 -7.78 2.26 7.78
C LEU A 61 -7.92 3.68 8.33
N LEU A 62 -8.70 3.85 9.39
CA LEU A 62 -9.03 5.16 9.97
C LEU A 62 -7.81 5.85 10.56
N GLY A 63 -6.84 5.10 11.09
CA GLY A 63 -5.65 5.67 11.70
C GLY A 63 -4.58 6.16 10.70
N ASP A 64 -4.63 5.71 9.44
CA ASP A 64 -3.50 5.84 8.51
C ASP A 64 -3.97 5.95 7.05
N LYS A 65 -4.60 4.90 6.52
CA LYS A 65 -4.88 4.73 5.08
C LYS A 65 -6.03 5.61 4.54
N ALA A 66 -6.87 6.14 5.43
CA ALA A 66 -7.92 7.09 5.08
C ALA A 66 -7.38 8.50 4.80
N HIS A 67 -6.11 8.77 5.12
CA HIS A 67 -5.47 10.05 4.92
C HIS A 67 -4.42 9.99 3.80
N SER A 68 -4.38 11.02 2.96
CA SER A 68 -3.32 11.14 1.95
C SER A 68 -2.00 11.49 2.62
N MET A 69 -0.97 10.70 2.35
CA MET A 69 0.39 10.93 2.85
C MET A 69 1.31 11.34 1.71
N VAL A 70 1.93 12.51 1.86
CA VAL A 70 2.99 13.00 0.97
C VAL A 70 4.21 13.29 1.84
N PHE A 71 5.31 12.58 1.57
CA PHE A 71 6.48 12.61 2.44
C PHE A 71 7.57 13.53 1.89
N ASP A 72 8.17 14.31 2.79
CA ASP A 72 9.35 15.10 2.48
C ASP A 72 10.63 14.30 2.77
N ASN A 73 11.38 14.00 1.70
CA ASN A 73 12.67 13.32 1.77
C ASN A 73 13.87 14.28 1.90
N SER A 74 13.66 15.60 2.07
CA SER A 74 14.73 16.60 2.15
C SER A 74 15.74 16.31 3.26
N LYS A 75 15.27 15.91 4.44
CA LYS A 75 16.12 15.54 5.58
C LYS A 75 17.03 14.35 5.25
N LEU A 76 16.45 13.31 4.64
CA LEU A 76 17.19 12.14 4.18
C LEU A 76 18.25 12.53 3.14
N ARG A 77 17.88 13.34 2.14
CA ARG A 77 18.80 13.84 1.11
C ARG A 77 19.91 14.73 1.65
N GLY A 78 19.68 15.44 2.75
CA GLY A 78 20.73 16.21 3.44
C GLY A 78 21.85 15.34 4.05
N VAL A 79 21.54 14.07 4.34
CA VAL A 79 22.52 13.09 4.84
C VAL A 79 23.03 12.18 3.72
N VAL A 80 22.14 11.79 2.81
CA VAL A 80 22.39 10.88 1.69
C VAL A 80 21.96 11.56 0.38
N PRO A 81 22.81 12.42 -0.22
CA PRO A 81 22.42 13.24 -1.38
C PRO A 81 21.92 12.45 -2.59
N GLY A 82 22.41 11.22 -2.77
CA GLY A 82 21.99 10.32 -3.85
C GLY A 82 20.77 9.46 -3.53
N TYR A 83 20.03 9.71 -2.45
CA TYR A 83 18.86 8.92 -2.13
C TYR A 83 17.74 9.10 -3.17
N LEU A 84 17.37 7.99 -3.77
CA LEU A 84 16.26 7.84 -4.71
C LEU A 84 15.63 6.47 -4.50
N ALA A 85 14.31 6.40 -4.37
CA ALA A 85 13.57 5.15 -4.49
C ALA A 85 13.48 4.81 -5.99
N THR A 86 14.09 3.69 -6.39
CA THR A 86 14.25 3.35 -7.82
C THR A 86 13.21 2.35 -8.32
N VAL A 87 12.39 1.80 -7.43
CA VAL A 87 11.32 0.86 -7.78
C VAL A 87 10.00 1.63 -7.74
N PRO A 88 9.41 1.97 -8.90
CA PRO A 88 8.08 2.58 -8.95
C PRO A 88 7.02 1.55 -8.55
N PHE A 89 5.83 2.00 -8.13
CA PHE A 89 4.80 1.12 -7.60
C PHE A 89 4.36 0.04 -8.60
N GLU A 90 4.27 0.35 -9.89
CA GLU A 90 3.88 -0.60 -10.93
C GLU A 90 4.89 -1.74 -11.09
N GLN A 91 6.18 -1.46 -10.87
CA GLN A 91 7.20 -2.50 -10.82
C GLN A 91 7.04 -3.36 -9.57
N GLY A 92 6.81 -2.74 -8.41
CA GLY A 92 6.51 -3.45 -7.17
C GLY A 92 5.26 -4.33 -7.28
N ALA A 93 4.19 -3.86 -7.93
CA ALA A 93 2.97 -4.61 -8.18
C ALA A 93 3.24 -5.89 -8.99
N ARG A 94 4.06 -5.80 -10.05
CA ARG A 94 4.51 -6.98 -10.83
C ARG A 94 5.30 -7.97 -9.98
N GLU A 95 6.18 -7.48 -9.12
CA GLU A 95 6.97 -8.32 -8.22
C GLU A 95 6.09 -9.02 -7.17
N ILE A 96 5.10 -8.32 -6.61
CA ILE A 96 4.12 -8.88 -5.66
C ILE A 96 3.33 -10.01 -6.33
N VAL A 97 2.71 -9.74 -7.48
CA VAL A 97 1.89 -10.74 -8.20
C VAL A 97 2.76 -11.93 -8.61
N SER A 98 3.93 -11.70 -9.20
CA SER A 98 4.85 -12.77 -9.60
C SER A 98 5.28 -13.65 -8.43
N TRP A 99 5.40 -13.09 -7.22
CA TRP A 99 5.78 -13.86 -6.02
C TRP A 99 4.66 -14.81 -5.56
N TYR A 100 3.39 -14.39 -5.68
CA TYR A 100 2.23 -15.23 -5.37
C TYR A 100 1.95 -16.27 -6.48
N ASP A 101 2.12 -15.90 -7.75
CA ASP A 101 1.92 -16.81 -8.89
C ASP A 101 2.98 -17.92 -8.96
N ALA A 102 4.19 -17.64 -8.46
CA ALA A 102 5.27 -18.62 -8.46
C ALA A 102 5.01 -19.84 -7.56
N ASP A 103 4.08 -19.75 -6.60
CA ASP A 103 3.84 -20.80 -5.61
C ASP A 103 2.43 -20.68 -5.00
N PRO A 104 1.48 -21.55 -5.42
CA PRO A 104 0.10 -21.52 -4.93
C PRO A 104 -0.04 -21.68 -3.42
N SER A 105 0.96 -22.25 -2.72
CA SER A 105 0.90 -22.37 -1.26
C SER A 105 0.92 -21.03 -0.53
N ARG A 106 1.32 -19.95 -1.22
CA ARG A 106 1.34 -18.57 -0.70
C ARG A 106 -0.01 -17.88 -0.82
N GLN A 107 -0.91 -18.39 -1.65
CA GLN A 107 -2.22 -17.83 -1.92
C GLN A 107 -3.21 -18.24 -0.81
N GLN A 108 -2.87 -17.88 0.43
CA GLN A 108 -3.70 -18.15 1.61
C GLN A 108 -4.77 -17.06 1.72
N VAL A 109 -6.03 -17.47 1.71
CA VAL A 109 -7.19 -16.57 1.85
C VAL A 109 -7.68 -16.64 3.29
N ASP A 110 -7.96 -15.46 3.87
CA ASP A 110 -8.72 -15.36 5.11
C ASP A 110 -10.20 -15.28 4.76
N GLU A 111 -10.90 -16.40 4.92
CA GLU A 111 -12.34 -16.55 4.59
C GLU A 111 -13.23 -15.53 5.32
N GLN A 112 -12.83 -15.07 6.52
CA GLN A 112 -13.61 -14.07 7.25
C GLN A 112 -13.49 -12.71 6.55
N VAL A 113 -12.28 -12.32 6.16
CA VAL A 113 -12.04 -11.07 5.45
C VAL A 113 -12.71 -11.09 4.09
N ASP A 114 -12.63 -12.21 3.36
CA ASP A 114 -13.26 -12.40 2.06
C ASP A 114 -14.79 -12.19 2.12
N ALA A 115 -15.46 -12.83 3.08
CA ALA A 115 -16.90 -12.68 3.29
C ALA A 115 -17.32 -11.23 3.67
N VAL A 116 -16.49 -10.52 4.43
CA VAL A 116 -16.72 -9.10 4.74
C VAL A 116 -16.58 -8.24 3.47
N MET A 117 -15.56 -8.50 2.65
CA MET A 117 -15.38 -7.79 1.39
C MET A 117 -16.56 -8.02 0.43
N ASP A 118 -17.03 -9.25 0.28
CA ASP A 118 -18.20 -9.59 -0.54
C ASP A 118 -19.45 -8.82 -0.08
N THR A 119 -19.68 -8.77 1.23
CA THR A 119 -20.83 -8.05 1.81
C THR A 119 -20.75 -6.55 1.51
N LEU A 120 -19.56 -5.95 1.64
CA LEU A 120 -19.35 -4.53 1.35
C LEU A 120 -19.48 -4.24 -0.15
N VAL A 121 -18.94 -5.10 -1.02
CA VAL A 121 -19.06 -4.96 -2.48
C VAL A 121 -20.52 -4.99 -2.90
N GLU A 122 -21.32 -5.93 -2.42
CA GLU A 122 -22.74 -6.01 -2.74
C GLU A 122 -23.52 -4.78 -2.26
N THR A 123 -23.13 -4.23 -1.10
CA THR A 123 -23.79 -3.05 -0.53
C THR A 123 -23.47 -1.76 -1.29
N TYR A 124 -22.25 -1.61 -1.81
CA TYR A 124 -21.73 -0.36 -2.37
C TYR A 124 -21.52 -0.36 -3.88
N ARG A 125 -21.69 -1.50 -4.56
CA ARG A 125 -21.73 -1.56 -6.02
C ARG A 125 -22.86 -0.64 -6.52
N SER A 126 -22.51 0.37 -7.32
CA SER A 126 -23.49 1.10 -8.13
C SER A 126 -23.97 0.20 -9.28
N GLU A 127 -25.26 0.32 -9.64
CA GLU A 127 -25.84 -0.33 -10.84
C GLU A 127 -25.10 0.00 -12.14
#